data_AF-A0AA43FD29-F1
#
_entry.id   AF-A0AA43FD29-F1
#
_cell.length_a   1.000
_cell.length_b   1.000
_cell.length_c   1.000
_cell.angle_alpha   90.00
_cell.angle_beta   90.00
_cell.angle_gamma   90.00
#
_symmetry.space_group_name_H-M   'P 1'
#
loop_
_entity.id
_entity.type
_entity.pdbx_description
1 polymer ?
#
loop_
_entity_poly.entity_id
_entity_poly.type
_entity_poly.pdbx_seq_one_letter_code
_entity_poly.pdbx_strand_id
1 'polypeptide(L)'
;MNTVDINIPRVNQAVTALLCLLGFVTSRPAFVAVAFAILVLSRFGGPKVAPVTQLYVRLIRPRLRPDGPTEFEDARPPAFSQLLGTVFLGAALVALGIGATILGWSLTVLVASLAALAATSRICVGCILYERFLMRAAA
;
A
#
# COMPACT_ATOMS: atom_id res chain seq x y z
N MET A 1 2.88 -10.17 -20.07
CA MET A 1 3.14 -9.82 -18.66
C MET A 1 2.30 -8.60 -18.29
N ASN A 2 1.65 -8.60 -17.14
CA ASN A 2 0.90 -7.43 -16.67
C ASN A 2 1.89 -6.44 -16.06
N THR A 3 2.26 -5.42 -16.82
CA THR A 3 3.16 -4.35 -16.37
C THR A 3 2.38 -3.17 -15.81
N VAL A 4 2.91 -2.51 -14.79
CA VAL A 4 2.31 -1.33 -14.14
C VAL A 4 3.31 -0.19 -14.11
N ASP A 5 2.80 1.05 -14.22
CA ASP A 5 3.60 2.26 -14.00
C ASP A 5 4.15 2.24 -12.55
N ILE A 6 5.47 2.38 -12.41
CA ILE A 6 6.19 2.33 -11.13
C ILE A 6 5.66 3.33 -10.09
N ASN A 7 5.03 4.42 -10.52
CA ASN A 7 4.55 5.47 -9.64
C ASN A 7 3.21 5.13 -8.99
N ILE A 8 2.38 4.31 -9.62
CA ILE A 8 1.06 3.95 -9.09
C ILE A 8 1.19 3.25 -7.72
N PRO A 9 2.02 2.19 -7.57
CA PRO A 9 2.27 1.59 -6.27
C PRO A 9 2.83 2.56 -5.25
N ARG A 10 3.76 3.45 -5.66
CA ARG A 10 4.40 4.42 -4.75
C ARG A 10 3.42 5.42 -4.18
N VAL A 11 2.55 5.98 -5.01
CA VAL A 11 1.50 6.91 -4.54
C VAL A 11 0.54 6.20 -3.61
N ASN A 12 0.17 4.95 -3.91
CA ASN A 12 -0.67 4.17 -3.02
C ASN A 12 -0.02 3.90 -1.65
N GLN A 13 1.28 3.59 -1.62
CA GLN A 13 2.03 3.42 -0.38
C GLN A 13 2.18 4.74 0.39
N ALA A 14 2.41 5.86 -0.30
CA ALA A 14 2.49 7.18 0.32
C ALA A 14 1.17 7.57 1.02
N VAL A 15 0.03 7.38 0.35
CA VAL A 15 -1.29 7.64 0.92
C VAL A 15 -1.57 6.73 2.11
N THR A 16 -1.23 5.44 2.00
CA THR A 16 -1.38 4.47 3.10
C THR A 16 -0.55 4.86 4.31
N ALA A 17 0.73 5.20 4.12
CA ALA A 17 1.62 5.66 5.17
C ALA A 17 1.08 6.89 5.88
N LEU A 18 0.63 7.89 5.11
CA LEU A 18 0.07 9.14 5.62
C LEU A 18 -1.18 8.87 6.47
N LEU A 19 -2.12 8.05 5.97
CA LEU A 19 -3.35 7.73 6.70
C LEU A 19 -3.07 6.96 7.99
N CYS A 20 -2.20 5.95 7.97
CA CYS A 20 -1.83 5.21 9.17
C CYS A 20 -1.15 6.11 10.20
N LEU A 21 -0.24 6.98 9.76
CA LEU A 21 0.46 7.91 10.64
C LEU A 21 -0.49 8.95 11.24
N LEU A 22 -1.39 9.52 10.43
CA LEU A 22 -2.45 10.41 10.92
C LEU A 22 -3.39 9.69 11.90
N GLY A 23 -3.76 8.45 11.61
CA GLY A 23 -4.55 7.62 12.51
C GLY A 23 -3.89 7.44 13.86
N PHE A 24 -2.61 7.10 13.87
CA PHE A 24 -1.81 6.93 15.08
C PHE A 24 -1.69 8.24 15.88
N VAL A 25 -1.25 9.32 15.24
CA VAL A 25 -1.05 10.63 15.90
C VAL A 25 -2.37 11.18 16.47
N THR A 26 -3.47 11.05 15.74
CA THR A 26 -4.78 11.51 16.19
C THR A 26 -5.52 10.49 17.06
N SER A 27 -4.95 9.30 17.28
CA SER A 27 -5.58 8.17 17.96
C SER A 27 -6.96 7.79 17.40
N ARG A 28 -7.18 8.00 16.10
CA ARG A 28 -8.45 7.75 15.42
C ARG A 28 -8.36 6.51 14.51
N PRO A 29 -8.99 5.38 14.86
CA PRO A 29 -8.94 4.15 14.05
C PRO A 29 -9.63 4.32 12.69
N ALA A 30 -10.49 5.33 12.53
CA ALA A 30 -11.14 5.65 11.27
C ALA A 30 -10.15 5.86 10.12
N PHE A 31 -8.99 6.50 10.36
CA PHE A 31 -7.98 6.67 9.31
C PHE A 31 -7.33 5.34 8.91
N VAL A 32 -7.09 4.45 9.88
CA VAL A 32 -6.58 3.09 9.64
C VAL A 32 -7.61 2.27 8.84
N ALA A 33 -8.90 2.43 9.14
CA ALA A 33 -9.99 1.79 8.40
C ALA A 33 -10.05 2.28 6.94
N VAL A 34 -9.87 3.58 6.70
CA VAL A 34 -9.79 4.13 5.34
C VAL A 34 -8.57 3.59 4.60
N ALA A 35 -7.39 3.56 5.23
CA ALA A 35 -6.18 2.98 4.64
C ALA A 35 -6.38 1.51 4.27
N PHE A 36 -6.99 0.73 5.16
CA PHE A 36 -7.34 -0.67 4.93
C PHE A 36 -8.30 -0.82 3.74
N ALA A 37 -9.37 -0.02 3.70
CA ALA A 37 -10.34 -0.04 2.60
C ALA A 37 -9.68 0.29 1.26
N ILE A 38 -8.77 1.28 1.22
CA ILE A 38 -8.01 1.61 0.01
C ILE A 38 -7.18 0.42 -0.46
N LEU A 39 -6.49 -0.27 0.44
CA LEU A 39 -5.68 -1.44 0.10
C LEU A 39 -6.54 -2.60 -0.41
N VAL A 40 -7.66 -2.90 0.26
CA VAL A 40 -8.63 -3.92 -0.18
C VAL A 40 -9.15 -3.60 -1.58
N LEU A 41 -9.64 -2.37 -1.80
CA LEU A 41 -10.17 -1.95 -3.09
C LEU A 41 -9.10 -1.99 -4.18
N SER A 42 -7.87 -1.59 -3.85
CA SER A 42 -6.76 -1.63 -4.80
C SER A 42 -6.35 -3.06 -5.15
N ARG A 43 -6.35 -3.97 -4.17
CA ARG A 43 -5.95 -5.37 -4.37
C ARG A 43 -6.99 -6.20 -5.09
N PHE A 44 -8.27 -6.02 -4.75
CA PHE A 44 -9.37 -6.88 -5.22
C PHE A 44 -10.28 -6.21 -6.25
N GLY A 45 -10.46 -4.88 -6.19
CA GLY A 45 -11.33 -4.14 -7.10
C GLY A 45 -10.71 -3.78 -8.45
N GLY A 46 -9.40 -3.98 -8.61
CA GLY A 46 -8.67 -3.65 -9.84
C GLY A 46 -8.53 -2.15 -10.12
N PRO A 47 -7.91 -1.77 -11.25
CA PRO A 47 -7.51 -0.37 -11.52
C PRO A 47 -8.68 0.61 -11.63
N LYS A 48 -9.86 0.12 -12.04
CA LYS A 48 -11.07 0.93 -12.19
C LYS A 48 -11.73 1.28 -10.86
N VAL A 49 -11.49 0.50 -9.81
CA VAL A 49 -12.13 0.72 -8.49
C VAL A 49 -11.13 1.28 -7.47
N ALA A 50 -9.82 1.08 -7.70
CA ALA A 50 -8.76 1.60 -6.86
C ALA A 50 -8.78 3.15 -6.80
N PRO A 51 -9.18 3.75 -5.65
CA PRO A 51 -9.45 5.18 -5.59
C PRO A 51 -8.18 6.03 -5.76
N VAL A 52 -7.07 5.58 -5.18
CA VAL A 52 -5.77 6.25 -5.30
C VAL A 52 -5.22 6.15 -6.72
N THR A 53 -5.39 5.01 -7.38
CA THR A 53 -5.00 4.83 -8.78
C THR A 53 -5.78 5.76 -9.69
N GLN A 54 -7.10 5.88 -9.50
CA GLN A 54 -7.92 6.83 -10.26
C GLN A 54 -7.49 8.27 -10.02
N LEU A 55 -7.26 8.65 -8.77
CA LEU A 55 -6.79 9.99 -8.42
C LEU A 55 -5.45 10.31 -9.09
N TYR A 56 -4.51 9.35 -9.07
CA TYR A 56 -3.23 9.48 -9.74
C TYR A 56 -3.41 9.68 -11.25
N VAL A 57 -4.14 8.79 -11.92
CA VAL A 57 -4.29 8.81 -13.38
C VAL A 57 -5.05 10.05 -13.87
N ARG A 58 -6.06 10.51 -13.13
CA ARG A 58 -6.92 11.63 -13.54
C ARG A 58 -6.37 13.01 -13.17
N LEU A 59 -5.68 13.13 -12.03
CA LEU A 59 -5.36 14.43 -11.45
C LEU A 59 -3.86 14.71 -11.35
N ILE A 60 -3.07 13.69 -11.01
CA ILE A 60 -1.63 13.82 -10.74
C ILE A 60 -0.84 13.63 -12.03
N ARG A 61 -1.09 12.54 -12.75
CA ARG A 61 -0.44 12.16 -14.00
C ARG A 61 -0.50 13.26 -15.07
N PRO A 62 -1.66 13.83 -15.46
CA PRO A 62 -1.71 14.85 -16.50
C PRO A 62 -1.02 16.18 -16.13
N ARG A 63 -0.80 16.45 -14.83
CA ARG A 63 -0.15 17.69 -14.37
C ARG A 63 1.36 17.56 -14.18
N LEU A 64 1.82 16.39 -13.72
CA LEU A 64 3.23 16.17 -13.38
C LEU A 64 4.00 15.41 -14.46
N ARG A 65 3.31 14.63 -15.29
CA ARG A 65 3.90 13.81 -16.35
C ARG A 65 3.00 13.77 -17.58
N PRO A 66 2.94 14.88 -18.35
CA PRO A 66 2.15 14.95 -19.58
C PRO A 66 2.61 13.94 -20.64
N ASP A 67 3.90 13.58 -20.65
CA ASP A 67 4.51 12.69 -21.66
C ASP A 67 4.29 11.18 -21.40
N GLY A 68 3.55 10.82 -20.34
CA GLY A 68 3.23 9.42 -20.01
C GLY A 68 4.21 8.74 -19.03
N PRO A 69 4.09 7.41 -18.82
CA PRO A 69 4.87 6.68 -17.83
C PRO A 69 6.29 6.44 -18.37
N THR A 70 7.30 6.79 -17.59
CA THR A 70 8.72 6.64 -17.97
C THR A 70 9.27 5.25 -17.73
N GLU A 71 8.67 4.47 -16.82
CA GLU A 71 9.19 3.18 -16.41
C GLU A 71 8.04 2.25 -15.96
N PHE A 72 8.12 1.00 -16.39
CA PHE A 72 7.13 -0.04 -16.09
C PHE A 72 7.80 -1.20 -15.35
N GLU A 73 7.09 -1.75 -14.36
CA GLU A 73 7.53 -2.90 -13.57
C GLU A 73 6.47 -4.02 -13.63
N ASP A 74 6.84 -5.26 -13.33
CA ASP A 74 5.88 -6.36 -13.17
C ASP A 74 4.89 -6.02 -12.03
N ALA A 75 3.60 -6.24 -12.25
CA ALA A 75 2.57 -5.97 -11.25
C ALA A 75 2.53 -7.01 -10.11
N ARG A 76 3.16 -8.17 -10.26
CA ARG A 76 3.08 -9.26 -9.27
C ARG A 76 3.70 -8.89 -7.90
N PRO A 77 4.95 -8.38 -7.82
CA PRO A 77 5.56 -8.06 -6.53
C PRO A 77 4.80 -6.95 -5.75
N PRO A 78 4.39 -5.83 -6.38
CA PRO A 78 3.59 -4.80 -5.71
C PRO A 78 2.24 -5.32 -5.19
N ALA A 79 1.57 -6.21 -5.95
CA ALA A 79 0.30 -6.80 -5.53
C ALA A 79 0.45 -7.70 -4.30
N PHE A 80 1.57 -8.41 -4.17
CA PHE A 80 1.89 -9.18 -2.97
C PHE A 80 2.12 -8.27 -1.76
N SER A 81 2.86 -7.17 -1.93
CA SER A 81 3.07 -6.20 -0.86
C SER A 81 1.75 -5.54 -0.40
N GLN A 82 0.84 -5.23 -1.33
CA GLN A 82 -0.49 -4.71 -0.98
C GLN A 82 -1.31 -5.74 -0.19
N LEU A 83 -1.20 -7.03 -0.52
CA LEU A 83 -1.86 -8.09 0.22
C LEU A 83 -1.36 -8.15 1.67
N LEU A 84 -0.04 -8.13 1.88
CA LEU A 84 0.55 -8.10 3.22
C LEU A 84 0.05 -6.88 4.02
N GLY A 85 0.11 -5.69 3.42
CA GLY A 85 -0.40 -4.47 4.05
C GLY A 85 -1.88 -4.59 4.45
N THR A 86 -2.69 -5.21 3.59
CA THR A 86 -4.11 -5.47 3.87
C THR A 86 -4.27 -6.39 5.09
N VAL A 87 -3.54 -7.50 5.14
CA VAL A 87 -3.62 -8.46 6.25
C VAL A 87 -3.20 -7.80 7.57
N PHE A 88 -2.09 -7.06 7.60
CA PHE A 88 -1.60 -6.41 8.82
C PHE A 88 -2.52 -5.29 9.29
N LEU A 89 -3.06 -4.44 8.40
CA LEU A 89 -4.04 -3.43 8.79
C LEU A 89 -5.37 -4.04 9.23
N GLY A 90 -5.80 -5.13 8.60
CA GLY A 90 -6.99 -5.86 9.03
C GLY A 90 -6.83 -6.39 10.45
N ALA A 91 -5.69 -7.03 10.75
CA ALA A 91 -5.35 -7.47 12.10
C ALA A 91 -5.27 -6.29 13.09
N ALA A 92 -4.69 -5.16 12.67
CA ALA A 92 -4.62 -3.94 13.47
C ALA A 92 -6.02 -3.42 13.85
N LEU A 93 -6.95 -3.36 12.89
CA LEU A 93 -8.32 -2.92 13.13
C LEU A 93 -9.09 -3.85 14.05
N VAL A 94 -8.93 -5.17 13.86
CA VAL A 94 -9.53 -6.17 14.77
C VAL A 94 -8.99 -5.98 16.20
N ALA A 95 -7.66 -5.82 16.35
CA ALA A 95 -7.04 -5.58 17.64
C ALA A 95 -7.53 -4.27 18.31
N LEU A 96 -7.67 -3.18 17.54
CA LEU A 96 -8.24 -1.92 18.04
C LEU A 96 -9.72 -2.09 18.44
N GLY A 97 -10.49 -2.89 17.71
CA GLY A 97 -11.91 -3.15 17.98
C GLY A 97 -12.17 -3.98 19.23
N ILE A 98 -11.28 -4.93 19.56
CA ILE A 98 -11.37 -5.74 20.79
C ILE A 98 -10.68 -5.10 22.01
N GLY A 99 -10.17 -3.87 21.87
CA GLY A 99 -9.52 -3.14 22.97
C GLY A 99 -8.02 -3.45 23.17
N ALA A 100 -7.40 -4.27 22.31
CA ALA A 100 -5.97 -4.55 22.31
C ALA A 100 -5.18 -3.38 21.65
N THR A 101 -5.26 -2.20 22.25
CA THR A 101 -4.77 -0.93 21.70
C THR A 101 -3.28 -0.93 21.36
N ILE A 102 -2.44 -1.45 22.26
CA ILE A 102 -0.98 -1.54 22.04
C ILE A 102 -0.68 -2.38 20.79
N LEU A 103 -1.37 -3.51 20.63
CA LEU A 103 -1.20 -4.42 19.50
C LEU A 103 -1.67 -3.78 18.20
N GLY A 104 -2.84 -3.16 18.22
CA GLY A 104 -3.41 -2.48 17.05
C GLY A 104 -2.56 -1.30 16.56
N TRP A 105 -2.10 -0.45 17.48
CA TRP A 105 -1.26 0.69 17.12
C TRP A 105 0.16 0.28 16.71
N SER A 106 0.76 -0.72 17.34
CA SER A 106 2.09 -1.22 16.94
C SER A 106 2.07 -1.79 15.52
N LEU A 107 1.04 -2.57 15.16
CA LEU A 107 0.81 -3.04 13.79
C LEU A 107 0.60 -1.87 12.82
N THR A 108 -0.17 -0.86 13.20
CA THR A 108 -0.42 0.32 12.37
C THR A 108 0.86 1.10 12.08
N VAL A 109 1.69 1.33 13.10
CA VAL A 109 2.99 2.02 12.96
C VAL A 109 3.98 1.21 12.15
N LEU A 110 3.99 -0.12 12.33
CA LEU A 110 4.81 -1.03 11.52
C LEU A 110 4.47 -0.88 10.03
N VAL A 111 3.19 -0.94 9.67
CA VAL A 111 2.78 -0.78 8.28
C VAL A 111 3.03 0.63 7.78
N ALA A 112 2.78 1.67 8.59
CA ALA A 112 3.10 3.05 8.23
C ALA A 112 4.58 3.22 7.86
N SER A 113 5.48 2.61 8.66
CA SER A 113 6.92 2.67 8.45
C SER A 113 7.35 1.94 7.16
N LEU A 114 6.81 0.74 6.92
CA LEU A 114 7.10 -0.02 5.70
C LEU A 114 6.53 0.66 4.45
N ALA A 115 5.33 1.23 4.54
CA ALA A 115 4.70 1.96 3.46
C ALA A 115 5.46 3.26 3.15
N ALA A 116 5.93 3.98 4.18
CA ALA A 116 6.77 5.16 4.01
C ALA A 116 8.09 4.78 3.31
N LEU A 117 8.74 3.69 3.74
CA LEU A 117 9.96 3.20 3.11
C LEU A 117 9.74 2.84 1.64
N ALA A 118 8.63 2.16 1.32
CA ALA A 118 8.28 1.81 -0.07
C ALA A 118 7.91 3.03 -0.93
N ALA A 119 7.43 4.11 -0.30
CA ALA A 119 7.12 5.36 -1.00
C ALA A 119 8.36 6.19 -1.30
N THR A 120 9.32 6.26 -0.36
CA THR A 120 10.53 7.11 -0.49
C THR A 120 11.70 6.39 -1.16
N SER A 121 11.79 5.08 -1.01
CA SER A 121 12.93 4.28 -1.44
C SER A 121 12.54 3.36 -2.60
N ARG A 122 13.54 2.90 -3.37
CA ARG A 122 13.36 1.76 -4.30
C ARG A 122 13.26 0.41 -3.57
N ILE A 123 13.20 0.42 -2.24
CA ILE A 123 13.21 -0.77 -1.39
C ILE A 123 11.79 -1.03 -0.93
N CYS A 124 11.12 -2.00 -1.55
CA CYS A 124 9.89 -2.56 -1.02
C CYS A 124 10.22 -3.93 -0.41
N VAL A 125 10.15 -4.02 0.92
CA VAL A 125 10.45 -5.25 1.67
C VAL A 125 9.55 -6.41 1.21
N GLY A 126 8.29 -6.13 0.88
CA GLY A 126 7.36 -7.12 0.32
C GLY A 126 7.79 -7.62 -1.06
N CYS A 127 8.31 -6.75 -1.93
CA CYS A 127 8.84 -7.16 -3.23
C CYS A 127 10.09 -8.04 -3.08
N ILE A 128 11.02 -7.67 -2.19
CA ILE A 128 12.22 -8.47 -1.91
C ILE A 128 11.83 -9.86 -1.38
N LEU A 129 10.85 -9.93 -0.48
CA LEU A 129 10.36 -11.20 0.04
C LEU A 129 9.76 -12.07 -1.07
N TYR A 130 8.98 -11.48 -1.96
CA TYR A 130 8.39 -12.17 -3.11
C TYR A 130 9.46 -12.74 -4.05
N GLU A 131 10.45 -11.94 -4.43
CA GLU A 131 11.54 -12.37 -5.31
C GLU A 131 12.44 -13.42 -4.64
N ARG A 132 12.73 -13.25 -3.36
CA ARG A 132 13.67 -14.12 -2.64
C ARG A 132 13.07 -15.48 -2.29
N PHE A 133 11.79 -15.54 -1.95
CA PHE A 133 11.15 -16.77 -1.47
C PHE A 133 10.20 -17.39 -2.49
N LEU A 134 9.28 -16.60 -3.05
CA LEU A 134 8.22 -17.12 -3.92
C LEU A 134 8.70 -17.39 -5.34
N MET A 135 9.54 -16.51 -5.91
CA MET A 135 10.11 -16.76 -7.24
C MET A 135 11.17 -17.88 -7.21
N ARG A 136 11.93 -18.02 -6.11
CA ARG A 136 12.91 -19.12 -5.97
C ARG A 136 12.28 -20.48 -5.72
N ALA A 137 11.10 -20.55 -5.09
CA ALA A 137 10.40 -21.81 -4.89
C ALA A 137 9.72 -22.36 -6.17
N ALA A 138 9.65 -21.54 -7.23
CA ALA A 138 9.04 -21.88 -8.52
C ALA A 138 10.07 -22.15 -9.64
N ALA A 139 11.37 -22.11 -9.33
CA ALA A 139 12.49 -22.40 -10.22
C ALA A 139 13.14 -23.73 -9.83
#